data_AF-A0A9E3U023-F1
#
_entry.id   AF-A0A9E3U023-F1
#
_cell.length_a   1.000
_cell.length_b   1.000
_cell.length_c   1.000
_cell.angle_alpha   90.00
_cell.angle_beta   90.00
_cell.angle_gamma   90.00
#
_symmetry.space_group_name_H-M   'P 1'
#
loop_
_entity.id
_entity.type
_entity.pdbx_description
1 polymer ?
#
loop_
_entity_poly.entity_id
_entity_poly.type
_entity_poly.pdbx_seq_one_letter_code
_entity_poly.pdbx_strand_id
1 'polypeptide(L)'
;MAIGDIRLKLSQPHNDQHQWIGQREILRQLVACWITVDARDFPLTPRLVGPPGIGKTALATAGARLREQELYIYQCTADTRPEDLLVTPVLAESGKIAYHASPLVTAMIRGGICLLDEGNRMNEKSWASLAPL
;
A
#
# COMPACT_ATOMS: atom_id res chain seq x y z
N MET A 1 13.48 6.30 8.68
CA MET A 1 14.58 5.40 8.24
C MET A 1 15.72 6.25 7.73
N ALA A 2 16.98 5.84 7.93
CA ALA A 2 18.13 6.50 7.31
C ALA A 2 18.61 5.67 6.12
N ILE A 3 18.87 6.32 4.98
CA ILE A 3 19.45 5.72 3.78
C ILE A 3 20.62 6.62 3.38
N GLY A 4 21.85 6.16 3.61
CA GLY A 4 23.03 7.03 3.59
C GLY A 4 22.84 8.21 4.55
N ASP A 5 23.06 9.43 4.05
CA ASP A 5 22.94 10.66 4.85
C ASP A 5 21.51 11.23 4.87
N ILE A 6 20.55 10.59 4.19
CA ILE A 6 19.17 11.08 4.06
C ILE A 6 18.28 10.39 5.10
N ARG A 7 17.52 11.20 5.85
CA ARG A 7 16.41 10.69 6.68
C ARG A 7 15.12 10.71 5.88
N LEU A 8 14.58 9.52 5.67
CA LEU A 8 13.29 9.30 5.05
C LEU A 8 12.21 9.20 6.15
N LYS A 9 11.20 10.08 6.07
CA LYS A 9 10.00 10.00 6.89
C LYS A 9 9.07 8.95 6.29
N LEU A 10 8.73 7.95 7.08
CA LEU A 10 7.84 6.87 6.68
C LEU A 10 6.38 7.21 7.01
N SER A 11 5.47 6.67 6.23
CA SER A 11 4.03 6.74 6.50
C SER A 11 3.68 5.95 7.77
N GLN A 12 2.57 6.30 8.41
CA GLN A 12 2.05 5.50 9.53
C GLN A 12 1.19 4.35 9.00
N PRO A 13 1.25 3.16 9.63
CA PRO A 13 0.37 2.06 9.25
C PRO A 13 -1.08 2.41 9.57
N HIS A 14 -1.99 1.97 8.71
CA HIS A 14 -3.42 2.08 8.92
C HIS A 14 -3.85 1.17 10.05
N ASN A 15 -4.29 1.76 11.16
CA ASN A 15 -4.78 1.05 12.32
C ASN A 15 -6.31 1.13 12.35
N ASP A 16 -6.94 0.09 11.84
CA ASP A 16 -8.35 -0.17 12.02
C ASP A 16 -8.45 -1.37 12.98
N GLN A 17 -9.47 -1.44 13.83
CA GLN A 17 -9.75 -2.57 14.73
C GLN A 17 -11.11 -3.25 14.49
N HIS A 18 -11.87 -2.84 13.46
CA HIS A 18 -13.17 -3.44 13.17
C HIS A 18 -13.07 -4.93 12.83
N GLN A 19 -13.97 -5.73 13.39
CA GLN A 19 -14.04 -7.15 13.11
C GLN A 19 -14.53 -7.38 11.67
N TRP A 20 -13.90 -8.31 10.96
CA TRP A 20 -14.37 -8.74 9.64
C TRP A 20 -15.72 -9.45 9.76
N ILE A 21 -16.75 -8.85 9.17
CA ILE A 21 -18.11 -9.42 9.05
C ILE A 21 -18.33 -9.70 7.57
N GLY A 22 -17.82 -10.82 7.08
CA GLY A 22 -17.96 -11.19 5.67
C GLY A 22 -17.58 -12.64 5.40
N GLN A 23 -17.60 -13.02 4.11
CA GLN A 23 -17.37 -14.39 3.70
C GLN A 23 -15.91 -14.81 3.97
N ARG A 24 -15.73 -15.85 4.79
CA ARG A 24 -14.39 -16.37 5.15
C ARG A 24 -13.62 -16.87 3.93
N GLU A 25 -14.31 -17.41 2.93
CA GLU A 25 -13.67 -17.97 1.74
C GLU A 25 -12.97 -16.89 0.90
N ILE A 26 -13.60 -15.73 0.71
CA ILE A 26 -13.00 -14.61 -0.05
C ILE A 26 -11.76 -14.07 0.68
N LEU A 27 -11.84 -13.95 2.01
CA LEU A 27 -10.67 -13.56 2.83
C LEU A 27 -9.53 -14.56 2.68
N ARG A 28 -9.84 -15.86 2.67
CA ARG A 28 -8.85 -16.92 2.48
C ARG A 28 -8.19 -16.84 1.11
N GLN A 29 -8.96 -16.58 0.05
CA GLN A 29 -8.45 -16.39 -1.30
C GLN A 29 -7.49 -15.20 -1.38
N LEU A 30 -7.86 -14.06 -0.78
CA LEU A 30 -6.97 -12.89 -0.72
C LEU A 30 -5.65 -13.22 -0.01
N VAL A 31 -5.72 -13.87 1.15
CA VAL A 31 -4.53 -14.20 1.93
C VAL A 31 -3.65 -15.22 1.21
N ALA A 32 -4.25 -16.14 0.45
CA ALA A 32 -3.53 -17.09 -0.39
C ALA A 32 -2.73 -16.41 -1.50
N CYS A 33 -3.19 -15.28 -2.05
CA CYS A 33 -2.43 -14.50 -3.03
C CYS A 33 -1.07 -14.04 -2.51
N TRP A 34 -0.90 -13.92 -1.19
CA TRP A 34 0.33 -13.44 -0.58
C TRP A 34 1.22 -14.55 0.00
N ILE A 35 0.86 -15.82 -0.21
CA ILE A 35 1.69 -16.96 0.22
C ILE A 35 2.84 -17.14 -0.79
N THR A 36 4.06 -17.26 -0.27
CA THR A 36 5.28 -17.58 -1.03
C THR A 36 5.83 -18.93 -0.55
N VAL A 37 6.47 -19.69 -1.44
CA VAL A 37 7.01 -21.03 -1.11
C VAL A 37 8.53 -20.97 -1.00
N ASP A 38 9.19 -20.30 -1.93
CA ASP A 38 10.63 -20.01 -1.92
C ASP A 38 10.87 -18.56 -1.46
N ALA A 39 12.02 -18.30 -0.85
CA ALA A 39 12.42 -16.96 -0.42
C ALA A 39 12.60 -15.97 -1.58
N ARG A 40 12.72 -16.46 -2.82
CA ARG A 40 12.81 -15.66 -4.05
C ARG A 40 11.46 -15.41 -4.71
N ASP A 41 10.38 -16.03 -4.23
CA ASP A 41 9.05 -15.82 -4.77
C ASP A 41 8.54 -14.43 -4.36
N PHE A 42 7.91 -13.74 -5.30
CA PHE A 42 7.14 -12.55 -4.99
C PHE A 42 5.68 -12.92 -4.72
N PRO A 43 5.04 -12.34 -3.68
CA PRO A 43 3.61 -12.48 -3.50
C PRO A 43 2.86 -11.88 -4.70
N LEU A 44 1.65 -12.36 -4.97
CA LEU A 44 0.81 -11.76 -6.01
C LEU A 44 0.33 -10.36 -5.60
N THR A 45 -0.02 -9.56 -6.60
CA THR A 45 -0.61 -8.22 -6.48
C THR A 45 -2.10 -8.26 -6.86
N PRO A 46 -2.97 -8.85 -6.01
CA PRO A 46 -4.37 -9.08 -6.37
C PRO A 46 -5.15 -7.78 -6.55
N ARG A 47 -6.00 -7.75 -7.58
CA ARG A 47 -6.94 -6.64 -7.80
C ARG A 47 -8.32 -7.00 -7.23
N LEU A 48 -8.76 -6.22 -6.25
CA LEU A 48 -10.12 -6.35 -5.70
C LEU A 48 -11.09 -5.54 -6.56
N VAL A 49 -12.02 -6.23 -7.24
CA VAL A 49 -13.02 -5.60 -8.11
C VAL A 49 -14.42 -5.88 -7.60
N GLY A 50 -15.28 -4.86 -7.61
CA GLY A 50 -16.67 -4.96 -7.22
C GLY A 50 -17.29 -3.60 -6.95
N PRO A 51 -18.62 -3.52 -6.77
CA PRO A 51 -19.32 -2.27 -6.52
C PRO A 51 -18.75 -1.46 -5.34
N PRO A 52 -18.94 -0.13 -5.32
CA PRO A 52 -18.65 0.68 -4.14
C PRO A 52 -19.41 0.17 -2.91
N GLY A 53 -18.80 0.27 -1.72
CA GLY A 53 -19.45 -0.12 -0.46
C GLY A 53 -19.52 -1.63 -0.16
N ILE A 54 -19.09 -2.51 -1.08
CA ILE A 54 -19.13 -3.99 -0.86
C ILE A 54 -18.08 -4.50 0.15
N GLY A 55 -17.26 -3.62 0.73
CA GLY A 55 -16.26 -3.99 1.75
C GLY A 55 -14.88 -4.39 1.22
N LYS A 56 -14.46 -3.93 0.03
CA LYS A 56 -13.12 -4.22 -0.54
C LYS A 56 -11.97 -3.78 0.37
N THR A 57 -12.02 -2.54 0.85
CA THR A 57 -11.01 -1.99 1.78
C THR A 57 -11.04 -2.76 3.09
N ALA A 58 -12.22 -3.08 3.62
CA ALA A 58 -12.37 -3.90 4.83
C ALA A 58 -11.81 -5.32 4.65
N LEU A 59 -11.97 -5.94 3.48
CA LEU A 59 -11.39 -7.24 3.14
C LEU A 59 -9.86 -7.18 3.14
N ALA A 60 -9.27 -6.16 2.50
CA ALA A 60 -7.82 -5.94 2.49
C ALA A 60 -7.28 -5.72 3.91
N THR A 61 -7.96 -4.90 4.71
CA THR A 61 -7.64 -4.68 6.12
C THR A 61 -7.70 -5.96 6.95
N ALA A 62 -8.73 -6.76 6.78
CA ALA A 62 -8.86 -8.05 7.46
C ALA A 62 -7.73 -9.02 7.06
N GLY A 63 -7.38 -9.06 5.76
CA GLY A 63 -6.30 -9.88 5.23
C GLY A 63 -4.93 -9.51 5.80
N ALA A 64 -4.62 -8.22 5.86
CA ALA A 64 -3.37 -7.73 6.43
C ALA A 64 -3.24 -8.08 7.92
N ARG A 65 -4.33 -7.92 8.69
CA ARG A 65 -4.36 -8.32 10.11
C ARG A 65 -4.19 -9.82 10.29
N LEU A 66 -4.84 -10.64 9.48
CA LEU A 66 -4.71 -12.10 9.57
C LEU A 66 -3.27 -12.57 9.30
N ARG A 67 -2.51 -11.81 8.52
CA ARG A 67 -1.08 -12.05 8.25
C ARG A 67 -0.14 -11.36 9.24
N GLU A 68 -0.68 -10.61 10.19
CA GLU A 68 0.10 -9.80 11.14
C GLU A 68 1.08 -8.84 10.44
N GLN A 69 0.71 -8.35 9.26
CA GLN A 69 1.50 -7.39 8.48
C GLN A 69 0.90 -5.99 8.56
N GLU A 70 1.77 -4.99 8.67
CA GLU A 70 1.36 -3.59 8.64
C GLU A 70 0.70 -3.24 7.30
N LEU A 71 -0.48 -2.63 7.35
CA LEU A 71 -1.19 -2.14 6.17
C LEU A 71 -0.91 -0.65 5.96
N TYR A 72 -0.65 -0.26 4.72
CA TYR A 72 -0.48 1.12 4.30
C TYR A 72 -1.47 1.41 3.17
N ILE A 73 -2.30 2.44 3.31
CA ILE A 73 -3.30 2.79 2.29
C ILE A 73 -2.85 4.05 1.57
N TYR A 74 -2.82 3.98 0.24
CA TYR A 74 -2.69 5.14 -0.63
C TYR A 74 -4.02 5.37 -1.34
N GLN A 75 -4.61 6.55 -1.16
CA GLN A 75 -5.84 6.93 -1.86
C GLN A 75 -5.51 7.47 -3.25
N CYS A 76 -5.83 6.70 -4.28
CA CYS A 76 -5.60 7.11 -5.65
C CYS A 76 -6.65 8.12 -6.15
N THR A 77 -6.19 9.08 -6.95
CA THR A 77 -7.02 10.07 -7.63
C THR A 77 -6.55 10.25 -9.08
N ALA A 78 -7.31 11.01 -9.88
CA ALA A 78 -6.89 11.37 -11.24
C ALA A 78 -5.63 12.24 -11.26
N ASP A 79 -5.41 13.00 -10.18
CA ASP A 79 -4.28 13.90 -10.00
C ASP A 79 -3.04 13.20 -9.46
N THR A 80 -3.15 11.94 -8.98
CA THR A 80 -2.00 11.14 -8.55
C THR A 80 -0.96 11.09 -9.66
N ARG A 81 0.25 11.57 -9.38
CA ARG A 81 1.40 11.55 -10.27
C ARG A 81 2.34 10.40 -9.92
N PRO A 82 3.20 9.94 -10.84
CA PRO A 82 4.19 8.90 -10.56
C PRO A 82 5.03 9.18 -9.30
N GLU A 83 5.46 10.43 -9.11
CA GLU A 83 6.27 10.84 -7.96
C GLU A 83 5.55 10.74 -6.61
N ASP A 84 4.22 10.85 -6.59
CA ASP A 84 3.42 10.75 -5.36
C ASP A 84 3.39 9.31 -4.82
N LEU A 85 3.61 8.33 -5.69
CA LEU A 85 3.71 6.91 -5.34
C LEU A 85 5.11 6.53 -4.84
N LEU A 86 6.08 7.44 -4.93
CA LEU A 86 7.49 7.21 -4.60
C LEU A 86 7.92 7.97 -3.33
N VAL A 87 8.93 8.83 -3.44
CA VAL A 87 9.45 9.67 -2.38
C VAL A 87 9.29 11.13 -2.80
N THR A 88 8.56 11.91 -2.01
CA THR A 88 8.31 13.32 -2.29
C THR A 88 9.19 14.20 -1.41
N PRO A 89 9.98 15.13 -1.99
CA PRO A 89 10.66 16.16 -1.21
C PRO A 89 9.65 17.21 -0.74
N VAL A 90 9.67 17.54 0.55
CA VAL A 90 8.83 18.58 1.15
C VAL A 90 9.71 19.59 1.91
N LEU A 91 9.33 20.86 1.86
CA LEU A 91 10.01 21.89 2.64
C LEU A 91 9.55 21.80 4.10
N ALA A 92 10.44 21.41 5.00
CA ALA A 92 10.15 21.39 6.43
C ALA A 92 10.16 22.81 7.02
N GLU A 93 9.50 23.00 8.16
CA GLU A 93 9.41 24.28 8.89
C GLU A 93 10.79 24.90 9.18
N SER A 94 11.83 24.08 9.30
CA SER A 94 13.22 24.53 9.50
C SER A 94 13.92 25.04 8.23
N GLY A 95 13.21 25.16 7.10
CA GLY A 95 13.79 25.53 5.79
C GLY A 95 14.64 24.43 5.14
N LYS A 96 14.63 23.20 5.68
CA LYS A 96 15.36 22.05 5.14
C LYS A 96 14.44 21.17 4.31
N ILE A 97 14.99 20.50 3.30
CA ILE A 97 14.25 19.49 2.55
C ILE A 97 14.11 18.24 3.41
N ALA A 98 12.88 17.80 3.63
CA ALA A 98 12.56 16.51 4.18
C ALA A 98 12.06 15.59 3.06
N TYR A 99 12.42 14.31 3.12
CA TYR A 99 11.99 13.31 2.15
C TYR A 99 10.92 12.43 2.79
N HIS A 100 9.75 12.37 2.17
CA HIS A 100 8.63 11.57 2.66
C HIS A 100 8.40 10.38 1.74
N ALA A 101 8.47 9.17 2.28
CA ALA A 101 8.09 7.97 1.56
C ALA A 101 6.57 7.88 1.49
N SER A 102 6.06 7.57 0.29
CA SER A 102 4.66 7.19 0.11
C SER A 102 4.29 5.97 0.98
N PRO A 103 2.99 5.74 1.23
CA PRO A 103 2.48 4.47 1.75
C PRO A 103 3.05 3.23 1.03
N LEU A 104 3.18 3.30 -0.30
CA LEU A 104 3.72 2.20 -1.12
C LEU A 104 5.19 1.93 -0.82
N VAL A 105 6.04 2.96 -0.85
CA VAL A 105 7.47 2.82 -0.54
C VAL A 105 7.67 2.44 0.93
N THR A 106 6.83 2.95 1.83
CA THR A 106 6.87 2.56 3.24
C THR A 106 6.59 1.07 3.42
N ALA A 107 5.57 0.53 2.73
CA ALA A 107 5.27 -0.89 2.76
C ALA A 107 6.44 -1.74 2.23
N MET A 108 7.07 -1.32 1.12
CA MET A 108 8.26 -1.99 0.57
C MET A 108 9.41 -2.06 1.59
N ILE A 109 9.68 -0.95 2.26
CA ILE A 109 10.74 -0.84 3.27
C ILE A 109 10.45 -1.70 4.50
N ARG A 110 9.19 -1.73 4.95
CA ARG A 110 8.76 -2.39 6.19
C ARG A 110 8.42 -3.86 6.01
N GLY A 111 8.31 -4.35 4.77
CA GLY A 111 7.72 -5.67 4.50
C GLY A 111 6.21 -5.70 4.79
N GLY A 112 5.54 -4.56 4.64
CA GLY A 112 4.10 -4.41 4.84
C GLY A 112 3.30 -4.64 3.57
N ILE A 113 1.99 -4.46 3.67
CA ILE A 113 1.05 -4.51 2.56
C ILE A 113 0.67 -3.08 2.18
N CYS A 114 0.70 -2.75 0.89
CA CYS A 114 0.13 -1.51 0.39
C CYS A 114 -1.19 -1.77 -0.32
N LEU A 115 -2.24 -1.04 0.06
CA LEU A 115 -3.50 -0.95 -0.67
C LEU A 115 -3.54 0.35 -1.47
N LEU A 116 -3.57 0.24 -2.79
CA LEU A 116 -3.88 1.35 -3.70
C LEU A 116 -5.41 1.45 -3.86
N ASP A 117 -6.05 2.20 -2.97
CA ASP A 117 -7.51 2.33 -2.98
C ASP A 117 -7.96 3.28 -4.08
N GLU A 118 -9.09 2.97 -4.74
CA GLU A 118 -9.56 3.68 -5.94
C GLU A 118 -8.52 3.75 -7.08
N GLY A 119 -7.63 2.75 -7.20
CA GLY A 119 -6.55 2.73 -8.20
C GLY A 119 -7.03 2.92 -9.64
N ASN A 120 -8.26 2.52 -9.97
CA ASN A 120 -8.87 2.75 -11.29
C ASN A 120 -9.04 4.24 -11.65
N ARG A 121 -8.85 5.17 -10.70
CA ARG A 121 -8.91 6.61 -10.95
C ARG A 121 -7.58 7.20 -11.39
N MET A 122 -6.45 6.49 -11.22
CA MET A 122 -5.15 6.99 -11.65
C MET A 122 -5.04 7.06 -13.17
N ASN A 123 -4.30 8.04 -13.66
CA ASN A 123 -3.93 8.13 -15.07
C ASN A 123 -2.92 7.02 -15.47
N GLU A 124 -2.77 6.80 -16.77
CA GLU A 124 -1.90 5.77 -17.34
C GLU A 124 -0.43 5.92 -16.93
N LYS A 125 0.08 7.16 -16.83
CA LYS A 125 1.47 7.42 -16.46
C LYS A 125 1.76 6.96 -15.03
N SER A 126 0.84 7.20 -14.11
CA SER A 126 0.95 6.76 -12.71
C SER A 126 0.76 5.25 -12.56
N TRP A 127 -0.02 4.62 -13.42
CA TRP A 127 -0.05 3.15 -13.50
C TRP A 127 1.25 2.57 -14.04
N ALA A 128 1.83 3.18 -15.08
CA ALA A 128 3.07 2.73 -15.69
C ALA A 128 4.26 2.78 -14.72
N SER A 129 4.26 3.70 -13.74
CA SER A 129 5.33 3.75 -12.73
C SER A 129 5.32 2.57 -11.76
N LEU A 130 4.24 1.77 -11.72
CA LEU A 130 4.14 0.55 -10.92
C LEU A 130 4.62 -0.70 -11.68
N ALA A 131 4.89 -0.63 -12.99
CA ALA A 131 5.29 -1.78 -13.80
C ALA A 131 6.58 -2.49 -13.33
N PRO A 132 7.58 -1.82 -12.72
CA PRO A 132 8.78 -2.49 -12.21
C PRO A 132 8.56 -3.28 -10.90
N LEU A 133 7.35 -3.24 -10.32
CA LEU A 133 7.02 -3.82 -9.02
C LEU A 133 6.45 -5.24 -9.10
#